data_AF-F9D7D0-F1
#
_entry.id   AF-F9D7D0-F1
#
_cell.length_a   1.000
_cell.length_b   1.000
_cell.length_c   1.000
_cell.angle_alpha   90.00
_cell.angle_beta   90.00
_cell.angle_gamma   90.00
#
_symmetry.space_group_name_H-M   'P 1'
#
loop_
_entity.id
_entity.type
_entity.pdbx_description
1 polymer ?
#
loop_
_entity_poly.entity_id
_entity_poly.type
_entity_poly.pdbx_seq_one_letter_code
_entity_poly.pdbx_strand_id
1 'polypeptide(L)'
;MALLKEINKKIGTQIQTGGFHRMGDLLLLCIIVVLTMEMVYNTGSVHGRLTNARFYEWMAYFIVFTCAVYINARLLVPRFLLRNKLSGYFASIGLCVFLLMLFIILVQNTLYDVPKSYRLTSLCFNIAGNMLLLGLTIASTSVVPLFRCWAENSRRVSELEKTTAEAELQQLKSQINPHFLFNTLNNANIKAEQEPQLAYAILSRLENLLGYQLSESSQEKVLIRNEISF
;
A
#
# COMPACT_ATOMS: atom_id res chain seq x y z
N MET A 1 -6.55 4.41 18.54
CA MET A 1 -7.27 4.81 17.29
C MET A 1 -6.98 6.25 16.84
N ALA A 2 -6.75 7.22 17.74
CA ALA A 2 -6.39 8.60 17.38
C ALA A 2 -5.01 8.74 16.70
N LEU A 3 -3.98 8.04 17.21
CA LEU A 3 -2.62 8.03 16.65
C LEU A 3 -2.56 7.56 15.18
N LEU A 4 -3.28 6.49 14.83
CA LEU A 4 -3.38 6.00 13.44
C LEU A 4 -4.02 7.01 12.49
N LYS A 5 -4.94 7.83 12.99
CA LYS A 5 -5.63 8.88 12.21
C LYS A 5 -4.72 10.08 11.96
N GLU A 6 -3.87 10.39 12.93
CA GLU A 6 -2.91 11.50 12.88
C GLU A 6 -1.69 11.15 12.03
N ILE A 7 -1.21 9.89 12.09
CA ILE A 7 -0.14 9.37 11.24
C ILE A 7 -0.59 9.28 9.78
N ASN A 8 -1.81 8.78 9.50
CA ASN A 8 -2.37 8.81 8.14
C ASN A 8 -2.59 10.24 7.61
N LYS A 9 -2.88 11.20 8.49
CA LYS A 9 -2.95 12.62 8.11
C LYS A 9 -1.56 13.15 7.74
N LYS A 10 -0.52 12.80 8.51
CA LYS A 10 0.89 13.19 8.30
C LYS A 10 1.50 12.57 7.03
N ILE A 11 1.18 11.32 6.72
CA ILE A 11 1.58 10.65 5.47
C ILE A 11 0.89 11.33 4.28
N GLY A 12 -0.40 11.66 4.40
CA GLY A 12 -1.13 12.45 3.41
C GLY A 12 -0.52 13.83 3.15
N THR A 13 0.01 14.52 4.17
CA THR A 13 0.69 15.80 4.02
C THR A 13 2.16 15.69 3.57
N GLN A 14 2.91 14.66 3.96
CA GLN A 14 4.28 14.45 3.47
C GLN A 14 4.34 14.08 1.99
N ILE A 15 3.28 13.45 1.46
CA ILE A 15 3.12 13.25 0.01
C ILE A 15 2.99 14.60 -0.73
N GLN A 16 2.66 15.73 -0.07
CA GLN A 16 2.37 17.01 -0.74
C GLN A 16 3.55 17.99 -0.88
N THR A 17 4.73 17.74 -0.30
CA THR A 17 5.80 18.77 -0.25
C THR A 17 7.04 18.44 -1.09
N GLY A 18 7.26 19.22 -2.16
CA GLY A 18 8.60 19.54 -2.69
C GLY A 18 8.97 19.03 -4.09
N GLY A 19 9.26 19.96 -5.02
CA GLY A 19 10.07 19.83 -6.24
C GLY A 19 9.74 18.72 -7.25
N PHE A 20 9.93 17.47 -6.85
CA PHE A 20 9.73 16.26 -7.65
C PHE A 20 8.26 16.07 -8.08
N HIS A 21 7.31 16.58 -7.28
CA HIS A 21 5.89 16.61 -7.65
C HIS A 21 5.62 17.51 -8.85
N ARG A 22 6.28 18.68 -8.97
CA ARG A 22 6.03 19.59 -10.09
C ARG A 22 6.46 18.97 -11.41
N MET A 23 7.57 18.25 -11.42
CA MET A 23 8.05 17.53 -12.60
C MET A 23 7.12 16.36 -12.96
N GLY A 24 6.64 15.61 -11.97
CA GLY A 24 5.62 14.57 -12.18
C GLY A 24 4.30 15.12 -12.69
N ASP A 25 3.83 16.25 -12.16
CA ASP A 25 2.62 16.94 -12.60
C ASP A 25 2.77 17.45 -14.05
N LEU A 26 3.93 18.01 -14.40
CA LEU A 26 4.22 18.46 -15.77
C LEU A 26 4.26 17.28 -16.74
N LEU A 27 4.91 16.17 -16.36
CA LEU A 27 4.92 14.95 -17.18
C LEU A 27 3.51 14.39 -17.36
N LEU A 28 2.71 14.35 -16.29
CA LEU A 28 1.32 13.90 -16.35
C LEU A 28 0.49 14.80 -17.27
N LEU A 29 0.65 16.12 -17.18
CA LEU A 29 -0.01 17.06 -18.10
C LEU A 29 0.41 16.83 -19.55
N CYS A 30 1.71 16.65 -19.83
CA CYS A 30 2.20 16.32 -21.17
C CYS A 30 1.58 15.01 -21.69
N ILE A 31 1.51 13.98 -20.85
CA ILE A 31 0.88 12.71 -21.20
C ILE A 31 -0.61 12.92 -21.51
N ILE A 32 -1.34 13.67 -20.67
CA ILE A 32 -2.76 13.95 -20.90
C ILE A 32 -2.96 14.74 -22.20
N VAL A 33 -2.11 15.72 -22.51
CA VAL A 33 -2.17 16.45 -23.78
C VAL A 33 -2.04 15.48 -24.95
N VAL A 34 -1.04 14.58 -24.94
CA VAL A 34 -0.84 13.59 -26.00
C VAL A 34 -2.03 12.64 -26.13
N LEU A 35 -2.54 12.12 -25.01
CA LEU A 35 -3.67 11.19 -25.00
C LEU A 35 -4.97 11.85 -25.49
N THR A 36 -5.22 13.11 -25.13
CA THR A 36 -6.40 13.84 -25.59
C THR A 36 -6.27 14.34 -27.03
N MET A 37 -5.05 14.44 -27.57
CA MET A 37 -4.80 14.87 -28.94
C MET A 37 -5.39 13.88 -29.97
N GLU A 38 -5.50 12.59 -29.63
CA GLU A 38 -6.12 11.56 -30.49
C GLU A 38 -7.57 11.93 -30.88
N MET A 39 -8.32 12.60 -29.98
CA MET A 39 -9.70 13.04 -30.24
C MET A 39 -9.81 14.04 -31.38
N VAL A 40 -8.76 14.83 -31.63
CA VAL A 40 -8.71 15.80 -32.74
C VAL A 40 -8.62 15.09 -34.10
N TYR A 41 -8.01 13.89 -34.13
CA TYR A 41 -7.73 13.13 -35.34
C TYR A 41 -8.74 12.00 -35.63
N ASN A 42 -9.30 11.35 -34.61
CA ASN A 42 -10.08 10.10 -34.73
C ASN A 42 -11.56 10.30 -35.13
N THR A 43 -11.95 11.50 -35.52
CA THR A 43 -13.33 11.82 -35.87
C THR A 43 -13.43 12.07 -37.37
N GLY A 44 -14.05 11.11 -38.07
CA GLY A 44 -14.12 10.94 -39.53
C GLY A 44 -14.75 12.07 -40.35
N SER A 45 -14.40 13.32 -40.08
CA SER A 45 -14.63 14.45 -40.97
C SER A 45 -13.77 14.27 -42.22
N VAL A 46 -14.41 14.30 -43.38
CA VAL A 46 -13.79 14.22 -44.73
C VAL A 46 -12.70 15.27 -44.96
N HIS A 47 -12.62 16.32 -44.11
CA HIS A 47 -11.59 17.35 -44.16
C HIS A 47 -10.94 17.49 -42.78
N GLY A 48 -9.75 16.91 -42.58
CA GLY A 48 -8.93 17.02 -41.37
C GLY A 48 -8.37 18.44 -41.12
N ARG A 49 -9.19 19.49 -41.29
CA ARG A 49 -8.82 20.87 -40.96
C ARG A 49 -9.16 21.16 -39.49
N LEU A 50 -8.18 21.71 -38.76
CA LEU A 50 -8.42 22.34 -37.46
C LEU A 50 -9.27 23.60 -37.68
N THR A 51 -10.57 23.50 -37.45
CA THR A 51 -11.44 24.67 -37.32
C THR A 51 -11.37 25.19 -35.88
N ASN A 52 -11.53 26.49 -35.68
CA ASN A 52 -11.55 27.10 -34.34
C ASN A 52 -12.54 26.41 -33.38
N ALA A 53 -13.69 25.98 -33.87
CA ALA A 53 -14.68 25.22 -33.09
C ALA A 53 -14.10 23.92 -32.49
N ARG A 54 -13.34 23.15 -33.27
CA ARG A 54 -12.72 21.88 -32.82
C ARG A 54 -11.64 22.11 -31.77
N PHE A 55 -10.93 23.22 -31.86
CA PHE A 55 -9.95 23.60 -30.85
C PHE A 55 -10.63 23.87 -29.49
N TYR A 56 -11.75 24.59 -29.49
CA TYR A 56 -12.51 24.85 -28.25
C TYR A 56 -13.10 23.57 -27.65
N GLU A 57 -13.59 22.63 -28.48
CA GLU A 57 -14.06 21.32 -28.03
C GLU A 57 -12.95 20.51 -27.35
N TRP A 58 -11.80 20.41 -28.01
CA TRP A 58 -10.63 19.72 -27.45
C TRP A 58 -10.19 20.37 -26.14
N MET A 59 -10.14 21.70 -26.08
CA MET A 59 -9.73 22.41 -24.86
C MET A 59 -10.71 22.16 -23.71
N ALA A 60 -12.01 22.15 -23.98
CA ALA A 60 -13.03 21.83 -22.97
C ALA A 60 -12.92 20.38 -22.49
N TYR A 61 -12.71 19.43 -23.42
CA TYR A 61 -12.46 18.03 -23.09
C TYR A 61 -11.19 17.84 -22.25
N PHE A 62 -10.09 18.48 -22.66
CA PHE A 62 -8.81 18.45 -21.96
C PHE A 62 -8.94 18.94 -20.53
N ILE A 63 -9.67 20.05 -20.30
CA ILE A 63 -9.91 20.59 -18.96
C ILE A 63 -10.69 19.58 -18.10
N VAL A 64 -11.80 19.05 -18.61
CA VAL A 64 -12.66 18.11 -17.87
C VAL A 64 -11.91 16.81 -17.55
N PHE A 65 -11.17 16.26 -18.52
CA PHE A 65 -10.37 15.05 -18.34
C PHE A 65 -9.25 15.26 -17.32
N THR A 66 -8.52 16.37 -17.43
CA THR A 66 -7.47 16.75 -16.47
C THR A 66 -8.05 16.89 -15.06
N CYS A 67 -9.19 17.59 -14.92
CA CYS A 67 -9.88 17.69 -13.63
C CYS A 67 -10.22 16.31 -13.05
N ALA A 68 -10.77 15.39 -13.83
CA ALA A 68 -11.11 14.04 -13.37
C ALA A 68 -9.87 13.27 -12.87
N VAL A 69 -8.77 13.31 -13.62
CA VAL A 69 -7.51 12.65 -13.25
C VAL A 69 -6.92 13.24 -11.97
N TYR A 70 -6.86 14.56 -11.85
CA TYR A 70 -6.32 15.22 -10.65
C TYR A 70 -7.20 15.03 -9.41
N ILE A 71 -8.53 15.05 -9.58
CA ILE A 71 -9.48 14.73 -8.51
C ILE A 71 -9.24 13.30 -8.04
N ASN A 72 -9.07 12.34 -8.96
CA ASN A 72 -8.76 10.97 -8.59
C ASN A 72 -7.44 10.87 -7.80
N ALA A 73 -6.34 11.35 -8.39
CA ALA A 73 -5.00 11.21 -7.84
C ALA A 73 -4.82 11.93 -6.48
N ARG A 74 -5.37 13.14 -6.33
CA ARG A 74 -5.14 13.98 -5.14
C ARG A 74 -6.24 13.90 -4.09
N LEU A 75 -7.46 13.54 -4.45
CA LEU A 75 -8.59 13.54 -3.52
C LEU A 75 -9.15 12.12 -3.29
N LEU A 76 -9.47 11.36 -4.34
CA LEU A 76 -10.14 10.06 -4.16
C LEU A 76 -9.17 9.00 -3.63
N VAL A 77 -7.98 8.88 -4.21
CA VAL A 77 -6.98 7.89 -3.80
C VAL A 77 -6.59 8.03 -2.32
N PRO A 78 -6.11 9.20 -1.84
CA PRO A 78 -5.71 9.32 -0.44
C PRO A 78 -6.89 9.26 0.54
N ARG A 79 -8.09 9.68 0.14
CA ARG A 79 -9.24 9.75 1.05
C ARG A 79 -10.01 8.44 1.17
N PHE A 80 -10.12 7.68 0.07
CA PHE A 80 -10.92 6.45 0.02
C PHE A 80 -10.05 5.21 -0.15
N LEU A 81 -9.20 5.17 -1.20
CA LEU A 81 -8.44 3.98 -1.55
C LEU A 81 -7.43 3.60 -0.45
N LEU A 82 -6.62 4.56 0.01
CA LEU A 82 -5.66 4.33 1.09
C LEU A 82 -6.31 4.11 2.46
N ARG A 83 -7.61 4.40 2.61
CA ARG A 83 -8.38 4.14 3.85
C ARG A 83 -9.19 2.85 3.79
N ASN A 84 -8.95 1.99 2.79
CA ASN A 84 -9.69 0.76 2.54
C ASN A 84 -11.21 0.96 2.39
N LYS A 85 -11.65 2.16 1.96
CA LYS A 85 -13.06 2.48 1.72
C LYS A 85 -13.39 2.32 0.23
N LEU A 86 -13.31 1.07 -0.24
CA LEU A 86 -13.47 0.72 -1.66
C LEU A 86 -14.83 1.12 -2.23
N SER A 87 -15.91 0.94 -1.46
CA SER A 87 -17.26 1.30 -1.91
C SER A 87 -17.40 2.79 -2.26
N GLY A 88 -16.87 3.68 -1.42
CA GLY A 88 -16.87 5.12 -1.68
C GLY A 88 -15.96 5.52 -2.85
N TYR A 89 -14.87 4.78 -3.06
CA TYR A 89 -13.96 4.99 -4.19
C TYR A 89 -14.64 4.64 -5.52
N PHE A 90 -15.25 3.46 -5.63
CA PHE A 90 -15.94 3.05 -6.86
C PHE A 90 -17.15 3.94 -7.15
N ALA A 91 -17.92 4.34 -6.12
CA ALA A 91 -19.04 5.27 -6.31
C ALA A 91 -18.59 6.65 -6.83
N SER A 92 -17.49 7.19 -6.30
CA SER A 92 -16.97 8.50 -6.73
C SER A 92 -16.34 8.45 -8.13
N ILE A 93 -15.64 7.37 -8.50
CA ILE A 93 -15.20 7.16 -9.88
C ILE A 93 -16.38 7.03 -10.82
N GLY A 94 -17.38 6.21 -10.46
CA GLY A 94 -18.59 6.02 -11.27
C GLY A 94 -19.30 7.35 -11.54
N LEU A 95 -19.38 8.22 -10.53
CA LEU A 95 -19.92 9.58 -10.67
C LEU A 95 -19.07 10.45 -11.60
N CYS A 96 -17.73 10.47 -11.45
CA CYS A 96 -16.84 11.23 -12.34
C CYS A 96 -16.95 10.75 -13.79
N VAL A 97 -16.99 9.44 -14.02
CA VAL A 97 -17.16 8.83 -15.34
C VAL A 97 -18.51 9.24 -15.94
N PHE A 98 -19.58 9.14 -15.16
CA PHE A 98 -20.93 9.51 -15.62
C PHE A 98 -21.01 10.99 -16.03
N LEU A 99 -20.44 11.90 -15.23
CA LEU A 99 -20.41 13.34 -15.55
C LEU A 99 -19.60 13.62 -16.82
N LEU A 100 -18.47 12.93 -17.01
CA LEU A 100 -17.62 13.07 -18.19
C LEU A 100 -18.32 12.52 -19.44
N MET A 101 -19.03 11.40 -19.33
CA MET A 101 -19.86 10.86 -20.41
C MET A 101 -21.00 11.81 -20.80
N LEU A 102 -21.72 12.34 -19.81
CA LEU A 102 -22.79 13.31 -20.04
C LEU A 102 -22.24 14.55 -20.76
N PHE A 103 -21.07 15.04 -20.35
CA PHE A 103 -20.38 16.15 -21.01
C PHE A 103 -20.04 15.83 -22.47
N ILE A 104 -19.44 14.67 -22.75
CA ILE A 104 -19.09 14.24 -24.12
C ILE A 104 -20.36 14.18 -25.01
N ILE A 105 -21.45 13.58 -24.51
CA ILE A 105 -22.69 13.43 -25.27
C ILE A 105 -23.31 14.80 -25.60
N LEU A 106 -23.31 15.75 -24.66
CA LEU A 106 -23.83 17.10 -24.88
C LEU A 106 -23.01 17.87 -25.93
N VAL A 107 -21.68 17.80 -25.82
CA VAL A 107 -20.76 18.45 -26.78
C VAL A 107 -20.94 17.85 -28.18
N GLN A 108 -20.98 16.52 -28.29
CA GLN A 108 -21.14 15.83 -29.56
C GLN A 108 -22.53 16.10 -30.19
N ASN A 109 -23.60 16.19 -29.40
CA ASN A 109 -24.93 16.47 -29.94
C ASN A 109 -25.11 17.91 -30.45
N THR A 110 -24.32 18.85 -29.94
CA THR A 110 -24.47 20.29 -30.25
C THR A 110 -23.60 20.71 -31.42
N LEU A 111 -22.42 20.09 -31.58
CA LEU A 111 -21.37 20.60 -32.47
C LEU A 111 -20.94 19.61 -33.57
N TYR A 112 -21.25 18.31 -33.43
CA TYR A 112 -20.85 17.29 -34.40
C TYR A 112 -21.90 17.06 -35.49
N ASP A 113 -21.61 17.52 -36.70
CA ASP A 113 -22.46 17.32 -37.88
C ASP A 113 -22.15 15.96 -38.55
N VAL A 114 -22.41 14.87 -37.83
CA VAL A 114 -22.25 13.50 -38.34
C VAL A 114 -23.52 13.10 -39.10
N PRO A 115 -23.43 12.49 -40.30
CA PRO A 115 -24.57 11.90 -40.97
C PRO A 115 -25.33 10.98 -40.01
N LYS A 116 -26.65 11.17 -39.88
CA LYS A 116 -27.50 10.47 -38.91
C LYS A 116 -27.36 8.93 -38.98
N SER A 117 -27.01 8.38 -40.14
CA SER A 117 -26.81 6.94 -40.38
C SER A 117 -25.65 6.31 -39.60
N TYR A 118 -24.58 7.06 -39.29
CA TYR A 118 -23.39 6.55 -38.59
C TYR A 118 -23.27 7.06 -37.14
N ARG A 119 -24.24 7.85 -36.68
CA ARG A 119 -24.20 8.55 -35.39
C ARG A 119 -24.12 7.59 -34.19
N LEU A 120 -24.90 6.51 -34.20
CA LEU A 120 -24.96 5.58 -33.07
C LEU A 120 -23.66 4.75 -32.95
N THR A 121 -23.20 4.17 -34.05
CA THR A 121 -21.98 3.34 -34.07
C THR A 121 -20.74 4.17 -33.70
N SER A 122 -20.64 5.40 -34.23
CA SER A 122 -19.54 6.31 -33.90
C SER A 122 -19.57 6.74 -32.43
N LEU A 123 -20.75 7.03 -31.88
CA LEU A 123 -20.91 7.41 -30.47
C LEU A 123 -20.54 6.26 -29.54
N CYS A 124 -20.98 5.02 -29.83
CA CYS A 124 -20.62 3.84 -29.03
C CYS A 124 -19.11 3.59 -29.04
N PHE A 125 -18.46 3.66 -30.21
CA PHE A 125 -17.01 3.45 -30.33
C PHE A 125 -16.21 4.52 -29.57
N ASN A 126 -16.60 5.79 -29.70
CA ASN A 126 -15.97 6.90 -28.99
C ASN A 126 -16.16 6.79 -27.47
N ILE A 127 -17.36 6.46 -27.00
CA ILE A 127 -17.61 6.27 -25.57
C ILE A 127 -16.75 5.12 -25.02
N ALA A 128 -16.72 3.97 -25.72
CA ALA A 128 -15.94 2.82 -25.29
C ALA A 128 -14.43 3.14 -25.22
N GLY A 129 -13.89 3.82 -26.24
CA GLY A 129 -12.49 4.26 -26.26
C GLY A 129 -12.17 5.24 -25.13
N ASN A 130 -13.03 6.22 -24.89
CA ASN A 130 -12.86 7.19 -23.80
C ASN A 130 -12.96 6.56 -22.41
N MET A 131 -13.86 5.57 -22.22
CA MET A 131 -13.93 4.82 -20.97
C MET A 131 -12.66 4.02 -20.72
N LEU A 132 -12.13 3.34 -21.75
CA LEU A 132 -10.88 2.59 -21.66
C LEU A 132 -9.72 3.52 -21.30
N LEU A 133 -9.60 4.65 -21.98
CA LEU A 133 -8.55 5.63 -21.76
C LEU A 133 -8.60 6.23 -20.34
N LEU A 134 -9.78 6.62 -19.88
CA LEU A 134 -9.99 7.13 -18.52
C LEU A 134 -9.67 6.05 -17.48
N GLY A 135 -10.11 4.81 -17.70
CA GLY A 135 -9.81 3.69 -16.82
C GLY A 135 -8.31 3.44 -16.68
N LEU A 136 -7.57 3.44 -17.79
CA LEU A 136 -6.12 3.26 -17.81
C LEU A 136 -5.38 4.41 -17.10
N THR A 137 -5.81 5.66 -17.28
CA THR A 137 -5.19 6.82 -16.62
C THR A 137 -5.50 6.91 -15.13
N ILE A 138 -6.71 6.54 -14.71
CA ILE A 138 -7.05 6.40 -13.29
C ILE A 138 -6.24 5.28 -12.65
N ALA A 139 -6.12 4.13 -13.34
CA ALA A 139 -5.31 3.01 -12.85
C ALA A 139 -3.84 3.44 -12.71
N SER A 140 -3.25 4.04 -13.74
CA SER A 140 -1.84 4.44 -13.73
C SER A 140 -1.51 5.44 -12.62
N THR A 141 -2.37 6.44 -12.41
CA THR A 141 -2.19 7.43 -11.33
C THR A 141 -2.40 6.85 -9.93
N SER A 142 -3.18 5.78 -9.79
CA SER A 142 -3.43 5.10 -8.52
C SER A 142 -2.33 4.10 -8.13
N VAL A 143 -1.57 3.57 -9.09
CA VAL A 143 -0.53 2.55 -8.84
C VAL A 143 0.59 3.08 -7.95
N VAL A 144 1.08 4.31 -8.19
CA VAL A 144 2.23 4.85 -7.45
C VAL A 144 1.93 5.02 -5.96
N PRO A 145 0.81 5.66 -5.54
CA PRO A 145 0.45 5.76 -4.13
C PRO A 145 0.21 4.39 -3.47
N LEU A 146 -0.44 3.46 -4.18
CA LEU A 146 -0.69 2.11 -3.69
C LEU A 146 0.61 1.35 -3.42
N PHE A 147 1.55 1.37 -4.38
CA PHE A 147 2.84 0.70 -4.23
C PHE A 147 3.64 1.26 -3.06
N ARG A 148 3.64 2.59 -2.88
CA ARG A 148 4.29 3.24 -1.73
C ARG A 148 3.68 2.81 -0.41
N CYS A 149 2.35 2.82 -0.32
CA CYS A 149 1.63 2.39 0.88
C CYS A 149 1.92 0.91 1.20
N TRP A 150 1.92 0.05 0.19
CA TRP A 150 2.24 -1.36 0.34
C TRP A 150 3.68 -1.55 0.82
N ALA A 151 4.65 -0.88 0.20
CA ALA A 151 6.06 -0.99 0.58
C ALA A 151 6.32 -0.51 2.01
N GLU A 152 5.70 0.59 2.43
CA GLU A 152 5.77 1.09 3.81
C GLU A 152 5.14 0.11 4.81
N ASN A 153 3.99 -0.47 4.46
CA ASN A 153 3.33 -1.46 5.30
C ASN A 153 4.16 -2.75 5.43
N SER A 154 4.75 -3.23 4.33
CA SER A 154 5.64 -4.40 4.34
C SER A 154 6.89 -4.18 5.21
N ARG A 155 7.47 -2.97 5.16
CA ARG A 155 8.58 -2.61 6.07
C ARG A 155 8.15 -2.64 7.53
N ARG A 156 7.00 -2.07 7.86
CA ARG A 156 6.46 -2.10 9.23
C ARG A 156 6.20 -3.51 9.74
N VAL A 157 5.66 -4.38 8.89
CA VAL A 157 5.45 -5.79 9.25
C VAL A 157 6.79 -6.46 9.58
N SER A 158 7.80 -6.27 8.73
CA SER A 158 9.14 -6.84 8.97
C SER A 158 9.81 -6.27 10.24
N GLU A 159 9.64 -4.96 10.52
CA GLU A 159 10.13 -4.36 11.76
C GLU A 159 9.42 -4.95 12.99
N LEU A 160 8.10 -5.12 12.92
CA LEU A 160 7.33 -5.73 14.01
C LEU A 160 7.78 -7.17 14.26
N GLU A 161 7.90 -8.00 13.22
CA GLU A 161 8.39 -9.38 13.31
C GLU A 161 9.79 -9.47 13.95
N LYS A 162 10.68 -8.54 13.59
CA LYS A 162 12.00 -8.46 14.19
C LYS A 162 11.92 -8.12 15.69
N THR A 163 11.13 -7.10 16.04
CA THR A 163 10.98 -6.70 17.45
C THR A 163 10.31 -7.77 18.30
N THR A 164 9.36 -8.53 17.76
CA THR A 164 8.74 -9.66 18.46
C THR A 164 9.74 -10.78 18.67
N ALA A 165 10.54 -11.14 17.66
CA ALA A 165 11.57 -12.17 17.80
C ALA A 165 12.66 -11.76 18.82
N GLU A 166 13.06 -10.49 18.84
CA GLU A 166 13.99 -9.97 19.86
C GLU A 166 13.40 -10.02 21.26
N ALA A 167 12.11 -9.70 21.43
CA ALA A 167 11.41 -9.78 22.70
C ALA A 167 11.27 -11.22 23.19
N GLU A 168 10.91 -12.16 22.31
CA GLU A 168 10.86 -13.60 22.63
C GLU A 168 12.23 -14.11 23.05
N LEU A 169 13.28 -13.74 22.33
CA LEU A 169 14.66 -14.11 22.67
C LEU A 169 15.06 -13.54 24.03
N GLN A 170 14.70 -12.28 24.33
CA GLN A 170 14.98 -11.68 25.64
C GLN A 170 14.19 -12.35 26.76
N GLN A 171 12.93 -12.73 26.51
CA GLN A 171 12.11 -13.50 27.45
C GLN A 171 12.74 -14.86 27.73
N LEU A 172 13.17 -15.59 26.70
CA LEU A 172 13.90 -16.86 26.85
C LEU A 172 15.18 -16.68 27.67
N LYS A 173 15.97 -15.64 27.40
CA LYS A 173 17.17 -15.33 28.19
C LYS A 173 16.86 -15.01 29.66
N SER A 174 15.74 -14.31 29.92
CA SER A 174 15.37 -13.91 31.28
C SER A 174 14.93 -15.08 32.18
N GLN A 175 14.52 -16.20 31.58
CA GLN A 175 14.18 -17.43 32.32
C GLN A 175 15.42 -18.11 32.93
N ILE A 176 16.62 -17.80 32.43
CA ILE A 176 17.88 -18.25 33.02
C ILE A 176 18.32 -17.18 34.02
N ASN A 177 18.51 -17.56 35.29
CA ASN A 177 19.07 -16.67 36.30
C ASN A 177 20.61 -16.73 36.28
N PRO A 178 21.31 -15.75 35.66
CA PRO A 178 22.77 -15.79 35.56
C PRO A 178 23.47 -15.81 36.92
N HIS A 179 22.89 -15.15 37.93
CA HIS A 179 23.45 -15.12 39.28
C HIS A 179 23.39 -16.50 39.94
N PHE A 180 22.28 -17.23 39.78
CA PHE A 180 22.18 -18.62 40.23
C PHE A 180 23.22 -19.52 39.54
N LEU A 181 23.44 -19.31 38.24
CA LEU A 181 24.42 -20.07 37.47
C LEU A 181 25.85 -19.85 37.99
N PHE A 182 26.26 -18.59 38.15
CA PHE A 182 27.57 -18.24 38.69
C PHE A 182 27.76 -18.78 40.10
N ASN A 183 26.76 -18.67 40.97
CA ASN A 183 26.84 -19.19 42.34
C ASN A 183 26.97 -20.72 42.37
N THR A 184 26.26 -21.43 41.49
CA THR A 184 26.32 -22.89 41.43
C THR A 184 27.67 -23.37 40.91
N LEU A 185 28.19 -22.73 39.86
CA LEU A 185 29.54 -23.01 39.33
C LEU A 185 30.63 -22.71 40.35
N ASN A 186 30.54 -21.60 41.07
CA ASN A 186 31.54 -21.23 42.06
C ASN A 186 31.53 -22.18 43.26
N ASN A 187 30.36 -22.60 43.72
CA ASN A 187 30.24 -23.64 44.76
C ASN A 187 30.84 -24.98 44.31
N ALA A 188 30.59 -25.39 43.07
CA ALA A 188 31.21 -26.60 42.52
C ALA A 188 32.74 -26.47 42.46
N ASN A 189 33.25 -25.31 42.06
CA ASN A 189 34.70 -25.04 41.99
C ASN A 189 35.38 -25.12 43.36
N ILE A 190 34.79 -24.49 44.39
CA ILE A 190 35.30 -24.58 45.77
C ILE A 190 35.32 -26.02 46.27
N LYS A 191 34.30 -26.81 45.93
CA LYS A 191 34.19 -28.23 46.32
C LYS A 191 35.06 -29.17 45.48
N ALA A 192 35.61 -28.73 44.35
CA ALA A 192 36.34 -29.60 43.43
C ALA A 192 37.64 -30.16 44.03
N GLU A 193 38.33 -29.39 44.88
CA GLU A 193 39.57 -29.84 45.54
C GLU A 193 39.30 -30.65 46.81
N GLN A 194 38.23 -30.31 47.56
CA GLN A 194 37.96 -30.90 48.88
C GLN A 194 37.05 -32.13 48.81
N GLU A 195 36.04 -32.12 47.93
CA GLU A 195 35.01 -33.16 47.82
C GLU A 195 34.60 -33.36 46.34
N PRO A 196 35.46 -34.01 45.52
CA PRO A 196 35.28 -34.08 44.07
C PRO A 196 33.94 -34.71 43.64
N GLN A 197 33.46 -35.70 44.39
CA GLN A 197 32.18 -36.36 44.11
C GLN A 197 30.97 -35.43 44.31
N LEU A 198 31.04 -34.52 45.29
CA LEU A 198 30.00 -33.51 45.53
C LEU A 198 30.02 -32.42 44.47
N ALA A 199 31.21 -31.98 44.04
CA ALA A 199 31.35 -31.05 42.92
C ALA A 199 30.74 -31.62 41.62
N TYR A 200 31.00 -32.90 41.34
CA TYR A 200 30.41 -33.60 40.19
C TYR A 200 28.87 -33.67 40.28
N ALA A 201 28.32 -33.99 41.46
CA ALA A 201 26.87 -34.02 41.66
C ALA A 201 26.20 -32.64 41.49
N ILE A 202 26.86 -31.56 41.92
CA ILE A 202 26.38 -30.19 41.72
C ILE A 202 26.35 -29.84 40.22
N LEU A 203 27.43 -30.13 39.50
CA LEU A 203 27.51 -29.89 38.05
C LEU A 203 26.48 -30.71 37.26
N SER A 204 26.30 -31.99 37.61
CA SER A 204 25.30 -32.85 36.96
C SER A 204 23.86 -32.36 37.20
N ARG A 205 23.55 -31.88 38.42
CA ARG A 205 22.23 -31.26 38.69
C ARG A 205 22.05 -29.95 37.92
N LEU A 206 23.10 -29.13 37.81
CA LEU A 206 23.07 -27.89 37.03
C LEU A 206 22.84 -28.16 35.54
N GLU A 207 23.50 -29.18 34.97
CA GLU A 207 23.30 -29.64 33.59
C GLU A 207 21.85 -30.07 33.35
N ASN A 208 21.27 -30.88 34.24
CA ASN A 208 19.87 -31.31 34.14
C ASN A 208 18.88 -30.14 34.22
N LEU A 209 19.13 -29.17 35.11
CA LEU A 209 18.27 -28.00 35.32
C LEU A 209 18.31 -27.05 34.11
N LEU A 210 19.50 -26.81 33.55
CA LEU A 210 19.67 -26.07 32.29
C LEU A 210 19.04 -26.80 31.10
N GLY A 211 19.25 -28.12 31.03
CA GLY A 211 18.65 -28.98 30.02
C GLY A 211 17.13 -28.88 30.03
N TYR A 212 16.51 -28.92 31.22
CA TYR A 212 15.07 -28.78 31.40
C TYR A 212 14.55 -27.40 31.00
N GLN A 213 15.19 -26.32 31.46
CA GLN A 213 14.78 -24.93 31.13
C GLN A 213 14.87 -24.64 29.63
N LEU A 214 15.91 -25.14 28.95
CA LEU A 214 16.07 -24.95 27.50
C LEU A 214 15.12 -25.81 26.68
N SER A 215 14.80 -27.04 27.14
CA SER A 215 13.92 -27.95 26.42
C SER A 215 12.43 -27.67 26.63
N GLU A 216 11.99 -27.28 27.82
CA GLU A 216 10.60 -26.83 28.05
C GLU A 216 10.26 -25.56 27.27
N SER A 217 11.21 -24.63 27.11
CA SER A 217 10.99 -23.40 26.33
C SER A 217 10.73 -23.64 24.83
N SER A 218 10.97 -24.86 24.34
CA SER A 218 10.73 -25.28 22.96
C SER A 218 9.43 -26.08 22.77
N GLN A 219 8.69 -26.40 23.85
CA GLN A 219 7.46 -27.19 23.77
C GLN A 219 6.26 -26.40 24.32
N GLU A 220 5.28 -26.14 23.44
CA GLU A 220 4.08 -25.32 23.70
C GLU A 220 3.09 -25.94 24.72
N LYS A 221 3.29 -27.21 25.12
CA LYS A 221 2.48 -27.93 26.13
C LYS A 221 3.32 -29.00 26.83
N VAL A 222 3.45 -28.91 28.16
CA VAL A 222 4.02 -30.00 28.98
C VAL A 222 2.93 -30.63 29.82
N LEU A 223 2.87 -31.96 29.82
CA LEU A 223 1.94 -32.75 30.63
C LEU A 223 2.39 -32.72 32.10
N ILE A 224 1.47 -32.34 33.00
CA ILE A 224 1.63 -32.24 34.48
C ILE A 224 2.27 -33.49 35.11
N ARG A 225 2.24 -34.64 34.43
CA ARG A 225 2.85 -35.89 34.90
C ARG A 225 4.38 -35.80 35.03
N ASN A 226 5.04 -34.90 34.32
CA ASN A 226 6.50 -34.72 34.38
C ASN A 226 6.95 -33.87 35.58
N GLU A 227 6.06 -33.08 36.19
CA GLU A 227 6.38 -32.29 37.40
C GLU A 227 6.40 -33.14 38.68
N ILE A 228 5.79 -34.33 38.67
CA ILE A 228 5.56 -35.16 39.88
C ILE A 228 6.70 -36.18 40.11
N SER A 229 7.65 -36.29 39.18
CA SER A 229 8.77 -37.25 39.27
C SER A 229 10.09 -36.65 39.79
N PHE A 230 10.08 -35.41 40.29
CA PHE A 230 11.23 -34.75 40.90
C PHE A 230 11.10 -34.62 42.42
#